data_AF-A0A1F5LHD9-F1
#
_entry.id   AF-A0A1F5LHD9-F1
#
_cell.length_a   1.000
_cell.length_b   1.000
_cell.length_c   1.000
_cell.angle_alpha   90.00
_cell.angle_beta   90.00
_cell.angle_gamma   90.00
#
_symmetry.space_group_name_H-M   'P 1'
#
loop_
_entity.id
_entity.type
_entity.pdbx_description
1 polymer ?
#
loop_
_entity_poly.entity_id
_entity_poly.type
_entity_poly.pdbx_seq_one_letter_code
_entity_poly.pdbx_strand_id
1 'polypeptide(L)'
;MASSTIPPHPRRHRKRETKETQTAQPAQPAHDLQPALAPQGTQGTQGPQTPMVTQGDDCWHSSTMHTHHSFAQSNTKPSGDDDKDKVTLKGRRFIAENEYPPRFSLKDIEVEIGAWMCVACPASISTCPTCKQFEGHEDSLLLAIHGACITEKKVTRSSFGLYYGVNNLENVSHGITGKAHTNQIAVLTACLRALRNATSIMNERLKLSRKGNELVPLRTFIIKTDSEYLVRGITEWLPKWKEAGWKTCKGVTVANADLFKLVEAGITVLERVVEVKFWLVPRENNQEAECLAKWAIMH
;
A
#
# COMPACT_ATOMS: atom_id res chain seq x y z
N MET A 1 91.19 21.03 -11.36
CA MET A 1 90.27 22.19 -11.34
C MET A 1 88.86 21.70 -11.04
N ALA A 2 88.22 22.34 -10.06
CA ALA A 2 86.79 22.39 -9.69
C ALA A 2 86.01 21.09 -9.34
N SER A 3 85.52 21.11 -8.09
CA SER A 3 84.52 20.27 -7.42
C SER A 3 83.11 20.36 -8.00
N SER A 4 82.27 19.34 -7.74
CA SER A 4 80.93 19.53 -7.14
C SER A 4 80.38 18.21 -6.56
N THR A 5 79.70 18.33 -5.42
CA THR A 5 79.19 17.30 -4.51
C THR A 5 77.66 17.41 -4.47
N ILE A 6 76.90 16.32 -4.15
CA ILE A 6 75.67 16.26 -3.30
C ILE A 6 74.96 14.87 -3.45
N PRO A 7 74.26 14.35 -2.40
CA PRO A 7 74.23 12.92 -2.01
C PRO A 7 72.86 12.18 -2.21
N PRO A 8 72.73 10.88 -1.87
CA PRO A 8 71.54 10.08 -2.15
C PRO A 8 70.47 10.08 -1.02
N HIS A 9 69.20 9.99 -1.42
CA HIS A 9 68.00 9.93 -0.55
C HIS A 9 67.73 8.53 0.04
N PRO A 10 67.20 8.43 1.29
CA PRO A 10 66.90 7.16 1.96
C PRO A 10 65.45 6.67 1.80
N ARG A 11 65.31 5.34 1.90
CA ARG A 11 64.07 4.54 1.92
C ARG A 11 63.20 4.82 3.15
N ARG A 12 61.87 4.86 2.99
CA ARG A 12 60.88 4.81 4.09
C ARG A 12 60.20 3.44 4.17
N HIS A 13 60.38 2.78 5.31
CA HIS A 13 59.63 1.61 5.76
C HIS A 13 58.23 2.02 6.27
N ARG A 14 57.20 1.25 5.89
CA ARG A 14 55.83 1.36 6.43
C ARG A 14 55.66 0.35 7.57
N LYS A 15 55.50 0.83 8.80
CA LYS A 15 55.24 0.01 10.00
C LYS A 15 53.77 -0.46 10.05
N ARG A 16 53.61 -1.72 10.46
CA ARG A 16 52.39 -2.32 11.02
C ARG A 16 52.12 -1.74 12.40
N GLU A 17 50.85 -1.53 12.75
CA GLU A 17 50.40 -1.47 14.14
C GLU A 17 49.03 -2.15 14.27
N THR A 18 48.91 -2.87 15.37
CA THR A 18 47.91 -3.88 15.72
C THR A 18 47.01 -3.38 16.84
N LYS A 19 45.74 -3.84 16.81
CA LYS A 19 44.84 -4.17 17.92
C LYS A 19 44.65 -3.15 19.05
N GLU A 20 43.38 -2.85 19.35
CA GLU A 20 42.90 -2.91 20.73
C GLU A 20 41.43 -3.35 20.80
N THR A 21 41.19 -4.24 21.76
CA THR A 21 39.93 -4.90 22.11
C THR A 21 39.47 -4.26 23.42
N GLN A 22 38.20 -3.91 23.59
CA GLN A 22 37.68 -3.64 24.93
C GLN A 22 36.21 -4.04 25.08
N THR A 23 36.01 -4.92 26.06
CA THR A 23 34.82 -5.55 26.62
C THR A 23 34.14 -4.61 27.62
N ALA A 24 32.80 -4.60 27.70
CA ALA A 24 32.06 -4.31 28.94
C ALA A 24 30.58 -4.76 28.87
N GLN A 25 30.15 -5.47 29.90
CA GLN A 25 28.79 -5.77 30.37
C GLN A 25 28.83 -5.62 31.93
N PRO A 26 27.71 -5.69 32.67
CA PRO A 26 26.40 -5.02 32.53
C PRO A 26 25.99 -4.33 33.86
N ALA A 27 24.85 -3.63 33.90
CA ALA A 27 24.22 -3.21 35.16
C ALA A 27 22.67 -3.20 35.08
N GLN A 28 22.04 -3.91 36.01
CA GLN A 28 20.69 -3.73 36.57
C GLN A 28 20.85 -3.64 38.11
N PRO A 29 19.91 -3.06 38.88
CA PRO A 29 18.61 -3.65 39.29
C PRO A 29 17.49 -2.58 39.25
N ALA A 30 16.23 -2.70 39.69
CA ALA A 30 15.19 -3.72 39.95
C ALA A 30 13.90 -2.92 40.31
N HIS A 31 12.70 -3.44 40.03
CA HIS A 31 11.58 -3.58 41.01
C HIS A 31 10.25 -3.95 40.34
N ASP A 32 9.60 -4.90 41.01
CA ASP A 32 8.32 -5.56 40.75
C ASP A 32 7.12 -4.62 40.62
N LEU A 33 6.11 -5.06 39.86
CA LEU A 33 4.71 -5.19 40.30
C LEU A 33 3.89 -5.96 39.25
N GLN A 34 3.19 -6.98 39.73
CA GLN A 34 2.31 -7.90 39.01
C GLN A 34 0.93 -7.28 38.67
N PRO A 35 0.14 -7.92 37.77
CA PRO A 35 -1.03 -7.31 37.12
C PRO A 35 -2.32 -7.40 37.94
N ALA A 36 -3.15 -6.36 37.85
CA ALA A 36 -4.48 -6.31 38.47
C ALA A 36 -5.54 -7.02 37.62
N LEU A 37 -6.36 -7.78 38.33
CA LEU A 37 -7.48 -8.62 37.88
C LEU A 37 -8.62 -7.83 37.23
N ALA A 38 -9.20 -8.41 36.17
CA ALA A 38 -10.50 -8.02 35.62
C ALA A 38 -11.64 -8.61 36.47
N PRO A 39 -12.73 -7.88 36.75
CA PRO A 39 -13.94 -8.46 37.30
C PRO A 39 -14.87 -8.95 36.18
N GLN A 40 -15.32 -10.20 36.33
CA GLN A 40 -16.47 -10.78 35.64
C GLN A 40 -17.78 -10.29 36.27
N GLY A 41 -18.82 -10.14 35.44
CA GLY A 41 -20.22 -9.93 35.81
C GLY A 41 -20.89 -9.04 34.75
N THR A 42 -22.07 -9.28 34.21
CA THR A 42 -23.15 -10.24 34.48
C THR A 42 -24.07 -10.25 33.24
N GLN A 43 -24.78 -11.34 33.02
CA GLN A 43 -25.83 -11.48 32.00
C GLN A 43 -27.00 -10.51 32.26
N GLY A 44 -27.53 -9.91 31.18
CA GLY A 44 -28.72 -9.06 31.22
C GLY A 44 -29.41 -8.95 29.86
N THR A 45 -30.44 -9.79 29.68
CA THR A 45 -31.70 -9.59 28.92
C THR A 45 -31.70 -8.78 27.61
N GLN A 46 -32.07 -9.47 26.52
CA GLN A 46 -32.40 -8.90 25.21
C GLN A 46 -33.71 -8.10 25.27
N GLY A 47 -33.63 -6.80 25.02
CA GLY A 47 -34.76 -5.92 24.66
C GLY A 47 -34.83 -5.71 23.14
N PRO A 48 -35.97 -5.26 22.60
CA PRO A 48 -36.28 -5.32 21.18
C PRO A 48 -35.35 -4.44 20.34
N GLN A 49 -34.87 -4.99 19.22
CA GLN A 49 -34.01 -4.31 18.26
C GLN A 49 -34.75 -3.11 17.66
N THR A 50 -34.39 -1.91 18.12
CA THR A 50 -34.58 -0.67 17.36
C THR A 50 -33.69 -0.70 16.11
N PRO A 51 -34.18 -0.27 14.94
CA PRO A 51 -33.33 -0.19 13.75
C PRO A 51 -32.21 0.82 14.04
N MET A 52 -30.96 0.41 13.83
CA MET A 52 -29.80 1.29 13.85
C MET A 52 -30.00 2.38 12.79
N VAL A 53 -30.39 3.57 13.24
CA VAL A 53 -30.28 4.78 12.45
C VAL A 53 -28.79 5.07 12.31
N THR A 54 -28.24 4.84 11.12
CA THR A 54 -26.91 5.28 10.75
C THR A 54 -26.90 6.81 10.72
N GLN A 55 -26.31 7.45 11.74
CA GLN A 55 -25.99 8.87 11.69
C GLN A 55 -24.93 9.08 10.59
N GLY A 56 -25.37 9.52 9.41
CA GLY A 56 -24.47 9.83 8.29
C GLY A 56 -25.13 10.35 7.00
N ASP A 57 -26.45 10.42 6.90
CA ASP A 57 -27.17 10.65 5.63
C ASP A 57 -27.50 12.12 5.29
N ASP A 58 -26.97 13.12 6.00
CA ASP A 58 -27.28 14.53 5.72
C ASP A 58 -26.40 15.15 4.61
N CYS A 59 -25.47 14.39 4.03
CA CYS A 59 -24.55 14.90 3.01
C CYS A 59 -24.98 14.48 1.58
N TRP A 60 -25.60 15.42 0.84
CA TRP A 60 -26.05 15.29 -0.56
C TRP A 60 -24.90 15.30 -1.60
N HIS A 61 -23.83 14.51 -1.41
CA HIS A 61 -22.81 14.37 -2.48
C HIS A 61 -23.35 13.55 -3.63
N SER A 62 -23.43 14.15 -4.83
CA SER A 62 -23.74 13.44 -6.07
C SER A 62 -22.70 12.33 -6.33
N SER A 63 -23.15 11.23 -6.93
CA SER A 63 -22.28 10.21 -7.53
C SER A 63 -22.62 10.15 -9.00
N THR A 64 -21.60 10.02 -9.84
CA THR A 64 -21.79 10.03 -11.29
C THR A 64 -21.12 8.83 -11.95
N MET A 65 -21.80 8.35 -12.98
CA MET A 65 -21.23 7.53 -14.03
C MET A 65 -21.03 8.38 -15.29
N HIS A 66 -19.79 8.59 -15.72
CA HIS A 66 -19.50 9.04 -17.07
C HIS A 66 -18.90 7.89 -17.87
N THR A 67 -19.47 7.59 -19.02
CA THR A 67 -18.80 6.78 -20.04
C THR A 67 -17.68 7.61 -20.65
N HIS A 68 -16.42 7.21 -20.42
CA HIS A 68 -15.19 7.73 -21.04
C HIS A 68 -15.21 9.16 -21.59
N HIS A 69 -14.53 10.10 -20.91
CA HIS A 69 -13.74 11.07 -21.66
C HIS A 69 -12.41 10.42 -22.00
N SER A 70 -12.28 9.94 -23.24
CA SER A 70 -10.98 9.67 -23.84
C SER A 70 -10.20 10.98 -23.87
N PHE A 71 -9.29 11.19 -22.91
CA PHE A 71 -8.24 12.18 -23.09
C PHE A 71 -7.38 11.74 -24.27
N ALA A 72 -7.17 12.68 -25.20
CA ALA A 72 -6.69 12.48 -26.55
C ALA A 72 -5.53 11.47 -26.65
N GLN A 73 -5.74 10.41 -27.45
CA GLN A 73 -4.64 9.64 -28.00
C GLN A 73 -3.87 10.54 -28.95
N SER A 74 -2.58 10.68 -28.71
CA SER A 74 -1.64 11.24 -29.66
C SER A 74 -1.71 10.47 -30.98
N ASN A 75 -1.89 11.21 -32.07
CA ASN A 75 -1.85 10.71 -33.44
C ASN A 75 -0.56 9.93 -33.68
N THR A 76 -0.66 8.60 -33.78
CA THR A 76 0.35 7.77 -34.44
C THR A 76 -0.36 6.83 -35.42
N LYS A 77 0.05 6.92 -36.69
CA LYS A 77 -0.48 6.14 -37.82
C LYS A 77 -0.30 4.63 -37.58
N PRO A 78 -1.20 3.77 -38.07
CA PRO A 78 -1.00 2.33 -38.01
C PRO A 78 -0.09 1.89 -39.17
N SER A 79 1.06 1.30 -38.83
CA SER A 79 1.79 0.39 -39.72
C SER A 79 1.55 -1.02 -39.17
N GLY A 80 0.97 -1.89 -40.00
CA GLY A 80 0.68 -3.27 -39.64
C GLY A 80 1.95 -4.10 -39.45
N ASP A 81 1.89 -5.00 -38.47
CA ASP A 81 2.41 -6.37 -38.59
C ASP A 81 1.89 -7.20 -37.40
N ASP A 82 1.67 -8.48 -37.68
CA ASP A 82 1.11 -9.49 -36.78
C ASP A 82 1.96 -9.71 -35.51
N ASP A 83 1.38 -9.50 -34.32
CA ASP A 83 1.94 -9.99 -33.05
C ASP A 83 0.79 -10.40 -32.11
N LYS A 84 0.21 -11.57 -32.39
CA LYS A 84 -0.66 -12.29 -31.46
C LYS A 84 0.24 -12.87 -30.36
N ASP A 85 0.20 -12.23 -29.18
CA ASP A 85 0.70 -12.68 -27.84
C ASP A 85 1.59 -11.70 -27.07
N LYS A 86 1.46 -10.38 -27.30
CA LYS A 86 1.80 -9.40 -26.25
C LYS A 86 0.57 -9.10 -25.41
N VAL A 87 0.48 -9.72 -24.23
CA VAL A 87 -0.32 -9.17 -23.12
C VAL A 87 0.26 -7.79 -22.84
N THR A 88 -0.33 -6.78 -23.47
CA THR A 88 0.02 -5.38 -23.26
C THR A 88 -0.28 -5.12 -21.80
N LEU A 89 0.76 -4.95 -20.98
CA LEU A 89 0.64 -4.51 -19.61
C LEU A 89 -0.10 -3.17 -19.63
N LYS A 90 -1.42 -3.19 -19.47
CA LYS A 90 -2.19 -1.98 -19.15
C LYS A 90 -1.46 -1.31 -18.00
N GLY A 91 -1.21 0.00 -18.13
CA GLY A 91 -0.44 0.72 -17.12
C GLY A 91 -1.11 0.56 -15.76
N ARG A 92 -0.53 -0.24 -14.86
CA ARG A 92 -1.06 -0.50 -13.52
C ARG A 92 -0.80 0.64 -12.54
N ARG A 93 -0.01 1.64 -12.94
CA ARG A 93 0.27 2.80 -12.09
C ARG A 93 -0.87 3.80 -12.23
N PHE A 94 -1.47 4.16 -11.10
CA PHE A 94 -2.32 5.33 -10.99
C PHE A 94 -1.41 6.54 -10.79
N ILE A 95 -1.49 7.49 -11.72
CA ILE A 95 -0.69 8.73 -11.68
C ILE A 95 -1.68 9.86 -11.59
N ALA A 96 -1.89 10.36 -10.36
CA ALA A 96 -2.91 11.37 -10.06
C ALA A 96 -2.77 12.59 -10.98
N GLU A 97 -1.55 13.01 -11.28
CA GLU A 97 -1.22 14.17 -12.12
C GLU A 97 -1.65 14.00 -13.58
N ASN A 98 -1.79 12.76 -14.04
CA ASN A 98 -2.26 12.46 -15.40
C ASN A 98 -3.79 12.29 -15.47
N GLU A 99 -4.42 11.91 -14.35
CA GLU A 99 -5.84 11.58 -14.29
C GLU A 99 -6.70 12.75 -13.77
N TYR A 100 -6.10 13.66 -13.00
CA TYR A 100 -6.81 14.77 -12.35
C TYR A 100 -6.28 16.13 -12.80
N PRO A 101 -7.17 17.12 -12.96
CA PRO A 101 -6.76 18.50 -13.18
C PRO A 101 -5.95 19.06 -11.99
N PRO A 102 -5.03 20.02 -12.21
CA PRO A 102 -4.14 20.54 -11.16
C PRO A 102 -4.82 21.17 -9.94
N ARG A 103 -6.15 21.38 -10.00
CA ARG A 103 -6.95 21.90 -8.88
C ARG A 103 -7.19 20.88 -7.77
N PHE A 104 -6.99 19.59 -8.04
CA PHE A 104 -7.13 18.53 -7.05
C PHE A 104 -5.82 18.34 -6.29
N SER A 105 -5.87 18.38 -4.97
CA SER A 105 -4.82 17.78 -4.14
C SER A 105 -5.00 16.25 -4.09
N LEU A 106 -3.98 15.52 -3.63
CA LEU A 106 -4.10 14.07 -3.43
C LEU A 106 -5.24 13.72 -2.46
N LYS A 107 -5.46 14.56 -1.45
CA LYS A 107 -6.55 14.37 -0.48
C LYS A 107 -7.92 14.59 -1.13
N ASP A 108 -8.04 15.51 -2.08
CA ASP A 108 -9.30 15.77 -2.80
C ASP A 108 -9.73 14.60 -3.70
N ILE A 109 -8.77 13.76 -4.12
CA ILE A 109 -9.04 12.56 -4.91
C ILE A 109 -9.68 11.47 -4.04
N GLU A 110 -9.42 11.46 -2.74
CA GLU A 110 -9.95 10.46 -1.82
C GLU A 110 -11.34 10.88 -1.33
N VAL A 111 -12.37 10.14 -1.72
CA VAL A 111 -13.77 10.46 -1.38
C VAL A 111 -14.43 9.32 -0.63
N GLU A 112 -15.01 9.62 0.52
CA GLU A 112 -15.81 8.71 1.33
C GLU A 112 -17.24 8.58 0.78
N ILE A 113 -17.61 7.34 0.44
CA ILE A 113 -18.96 6.96 0.03
C ILE A 113 -19.47 5.88 0.98
N GLY A 114 -20.29 6.29 1.95
CA GLY A 114 -20.65 5.42 3.07
C GLY A 114 -19.40 5.09 3.90
N ALA A 115 -19.15 3.80 4.16
CA ALA A 115 -17.92 3.36 4.83
C ALA A 115 -16.74 3.14 3.86
N TRP A 116 -16.90 3.36 2.56
CA TRP A 116 -15.91 3.00 1.54
C TRP A 116 -15.18 4.21 0.99
N MET A 117 -13.86 4.11 0.83
CA MET A 117 -13.07 5.06 0.06
C MET A 117 -13.23 4.77 -1.43
N CYS A 118 -13.50 5.81 -2.19
CA CYS A 118 -13.61 5.84 -3.64
C CYS A 118 -12.69 6.96 -4.15
N VAL A 119 -12.53 7.06 -5.48
CA VAL A 119 -11.88 8.22 -6.08
C VAL A 119 -12.88 9.29 -6.52
N ALA A 120 -12.48 10.55 -6.45
CA ALA A 120 -13.25 11.67 -6.93
C ALA A 120 -13.48 11.59 -8.45
N CYS A 121 -14.51 12.27 -8.93
CA CYS A 121 -14.73 12.49 -10.33
C CYS A 121 -13.83 13.65 -10.79
N PRO A 122 -12.90 13.45 -11.74
CA PRO A 122 -12.02 14.52 -12.22
C PRO A 122 -12.78 15.64 -12.95
N ALA A 123 -14.01 15.38 -13.41
CA ALA A 123 -14.90 16.38 -13.98
C ALA A 123 -15.64 17.22 -12.91
N SER A 124 -15.59 16.83 -11.64
CA SER A 124 -16.23 17.57 -10.56
C SER A 124 -15.59 18.95 -10.39
N ILE A 125 -16.40 20.01 -10.47
CA ILE A 125 -15.93 21.41 -10.45
C ILE A 125 -16.07 22.09 -9.09
N SER A 126 -16.83 21.48 -8.18
CA SER A 126 -17.11 22.02 -6.85
C SER A 126 -17.29 20.90 -5.83
N THR A 127 -17.06 21.23 -4.56
CA THR A 127 -17.28 20.30 -3.45
C THR A 127 -18.68 20.49 -2.86
N CYS A 128 -19.21 19.48 -2.16
CA CYS A 128 -20.48 19.66 -1.46
C CYS A 128 -20.34 20.69 -0.33
N PRO A 129 -21.34 21.55 -0.14
CA PRO A 129 -21.36 22.52 0.96
C PRO A 129 -21.23 21.90 2.35
N THR A 130 -21.71 20.67 2.54
CA THR A 130 -21.78 20.01 3.86
C THR A 130 -20.47 19.33 4.22
N CYS A 131 -20.11 18.23 3.56
CA CYS A 131 -18.91 17.45 3.92
C CYS A 131 -17.66 17.75 3.07
N LYS A 132 -17.71 18.78 2.21
CA LYS A 132 -16.54 19.36 1.51
C LYS A 132 -15.76 18.41 0.58
N GLN A 133 -16.36 17.30 0.15
CA GLN A 133 -15.75 16.36 -0.79
C GLN A 133 -16.16 16.68 -2.23
N PHE A 134 -15.43 16.17 -3.21
CA PHE A 134 -15.89 16.16 -4.59
C PHE A 134 -16.92 15.05 -4.79
N GLU A 135 -17.61 15.10 -5.93
CA GLU A 135 -18.40 13.95 -6.39
C GLU A 135 -17.48 12.74 -6.58
N GLY A 136 -17.91 11.55 -6.14
CA GLY A 136 -17.11 10.33 -6.19
C GLY A 136 -17.66 9.28 -7.15
N HIS A 137 -16.75 8.46 -7.67
CA HIS A 137 -17.07 7.32 -8.54
C HIS A 137 -17.42 6.08 -7.71
N GLU A 138 -18.71 5.71 -7.66
CA GLU A 138 -19.22 4.56 -6.92
C GLU A 138 -18.76 3.20 -7.48
N ASP A 139 -18.35 3.17 -8.74
CA ASP A 139 -17.71 2.05 -9.44
C ASP A 139 -16.19 1.99 -9.21
N SER A 140 -15.65 2.78 -8.28
CA SER A 140 -14.28 2.66 -7.81
C SER A 140 -14.21 2.18 -6.37
N LEU A 141 -13.10 1.53 -6.02
CA LEU A 141 -12.74 1.23 -4.64
C LEU A 141 -11.26 1.56 -4.44
N LEU A 142 -11.01 2.47 -3.51
CA LEU A 142 -9.68 2.84 -3.05
C LEU A 142 -9.43 2.16 -1.72
N LEU A 143 -8.26 1.56 -1.54
CA LEU A 143 -7.83 1.08 -0.23
C LEU A 143 -6.37 1.44 0.00
N ALA A 144 -6.05 1.81 1.22
CA ALA A 144 -4.70 2.16 1.63
C ALA A 144 -4.03 0.97 2.34
N ILE A 145 -2.78 0.67 2.01
CA ILE A 145 -2.02 -0.39 2.66
C ILE A 145 -0.69 0.13 3.23
N HIS A 146 -0.29 -0.46 4.35
CA HIS A 146 1.03 -0.25 4.92
C HIS A 146 1.52 -1.51 5.61
N GLY A 147 2.84 -1.66 5.68
CA GLY A 147 3.51 -2.74 6.41
C GLY A 147 4.48 -2.14 7.42
N ALA A 148 4.48 -2.67 8.65
CA ALA A 148 5.42 -2.27 9.68
C ALA A 148 6.30 -3.46 10.10
N CYS A 149 7.55 -3.18 10.43
CA CYS A 149 8.49 -4.16 10.95
C CYS A 149 9.36 -3.50 12.01
N ILE A 150 9.44 -4.12 13.19
CA ILE A 150 10.20 -3.63 14.32
C ILE A 150 11.13 -4.73 14.83
N THR A 151 12.31 -4.35 15.33
CA THR A 151 13.21 -5.26 16.03
C THR A 151 13.44 -4.74 17.43
N GLU A 152 13.02 -5.51 18.42
CA GLU A 152 13.19 -5.20 19.84
C GLU A 152 13.80 -6.39 20.56
N LYS A 153 14.82 -6.18 21.40
CA LYS A 153 15.46 -7.25 22.20
C LYS A 153 15.85 -8.48 21.35
N LYS A 154 16.33 -8.25 20.11
CA LYS A 154 16.69 -9.27 19.10
C LYS A 154 15.53 -10.08 18.52
N VAL A 155 14.29 -9.72 18.80
CA VAL A 155 13.10 -10.30 18.20
C VAL A 155 12.58 -9.33 17.14
N THR A 156 12.55 -9.78 15.89
CA THR A 156 11.95 -9.03 14.79
C THR A 156 10.52 -9.50 14.59
N ARG A 157 9.58 -8.54 14.54
CA ARG A 157 8.17 -8.77 14.27
C ARG A 157 7.75 -7.86 13.12
N SER A 158 6.68 -8.25 12.43
CA SER A 158 6.08 -7.42 11.40
C SER A 158 4.56 -7.53 11.42
N SER A 159 3.88 -6.53 10.90
CA SER A 159 2.42 -6.42 10.83
C SER A 159 2.03 -5.66 9.58
N PHE A 160 0.75 -5.66 9.25
CA PHE A 160 0.21 -4.84 8.17
C PHE A 160 -1.12 -4.19 8.56
N GLY A 161 -1.43 -3.10 7.86
CA GLY A 161 -2.67 -2.35 7.95
C GLY A 161 -3.34 -2.26 6.59
N LEU A 162 -4.65 -2.51 6.54
CA LEU A 162 -5.52 -2.27 5.38
C LEU A 162 -6.62 -1.30 5.78
N TYR A 163 -6.72 -0.18 5.08
CA TYR A 163 -7.71 0.86 5.35
C TYR A 163 -8.63 1.02 4.14
N TYR A 164 -9.92 0.76 4.35
CA TYR A 164 -11.00 0.87 3.36
C TYR A 164 -11.86 2.11 3.56
N GLY A 165 -11.75 2.81 4.69
CA GLY A 165 -12.50 4.02 5.02
C GLY A 165 -12.76 4.20 6.50
N VAL A 166 -13.27 5.37 6.86
CA VAL A 166 -13.61 5.70 8.26
C VAL A 166 -14.71 4.77 8.74
N ASN A 167 -14.54 4.20 9.94
CA ASN A 167 -15.47 3.25 10.56
C ASN A 167 -15.82 2.03 9.70
N ASN A 168 -14.99 1.69 8.70
CA ASN A 168 -15.18 0.49 7.91
C ASN A 168 -14.79 -0.76 8.70
N LEU A 169 -15.73 -1.70 8.83
CA LEU A 169 -15.53 -2.97 9.55
C LEU A 169 -14.51 -3.89 8.87
N GLU A 170 -14.23 -3.68 7.59
CA GLU A 170 -13.21 -4.40 6.83
C GLU A 170 -11.79 -3.85 7.04
N ASN A 171 -11.62 -2.77 7.82
CA ASN A 171 -10.30 -2.29 8.18
C ASN A 171 -9.53 -3.38 8.95
N VAL A 172 -8.30 -3.66 8.51
CA VAL A 172 -7.49 -4.75 9.07
C VAL A 172 -6.25 -4.18 9.75
N SER A 173 -5.99 -4.65 10.97
CA SER A 173 -4.74 -4.49 11.69
C SER A 173 -4.29 -5.88 12.13
N HIS A 174 -3.18 -6.39 11.57
CA HIS A 174 -2.81 -7.80 11.80
C HIS A 174 -1.29 -8.04 11.86
N GLY A 175 -0.87 -8.82 12.85
CA GLY A 175 0.50 -9.30 12.98
C GLY A 175 0.80 -10.42 11.97
N ILE A 176 2.00 -10.41 11.40
CA ILE A 176 2.44 -11.46 10.48
C ILE A 176 3.11 -12.55 11.30
N THR A 177 2.68 -13.79 11.09
CA THR A 177 3.33 -14.97 11.66
C THR A 177 4.44 -15.48 10.75
N GLY A 178 5.48 -16.10 11.31
CA GLY A 178 6.52 -16.75 10.52
C GLY A 178 7.91 -16.50 11.10
N LYS A 179 8.95 -16.82 10.31
CA LYS A 179 10.36 -16.60 10.69
C LYS A 179 11.00 -15.42 9.97
N ALA A 180 10.44 -15.00 8.84
CA ALA A 180 11.00 -13.95 8.00
C ALA A 180 10.21 -12.65 8.19
N HIS A 181 10.88 -11.64 8.76
CA HIS A 181 10.27 -10.34 9.04
C HIS A 181 11.12 -9.22 8.45
N THR A 182 10.54 -8.47 7.53
CA THR A 182 11.09 -7.23 6.97
C THR A 182 9.94 -6.30 6.62
N ASN A 183 10.19 -4.99 6.49
CA ASN A 183 9.19 -4.05 5.97
C ASN A 183 8.67 -4.46 4.58
N GLN A 184 9.55 -5.00 3.72
CA GLN A 184 9.18 -5.46 2.38
C GLN A 184 8.20 -6.64 2.42
N ILE A 185 8.47 -7.64 3.27
CA ILE A 185 7.55 -8.75 3.51
C ILE A 185 6.22 -8.23 4.05
N ALA A 186 6.24 -7.27 4.96
CA ALA A 186 5.05 -6.68 5.56
C ALA A 186 4.14 -6.03 4.51
N VAL A 187 4.71 -5.18 3.65
CA VAL A 187 3.98 -4.51 2.57
C VAL A 187 3.46 -5.51 1.53
N LEU A 188 4.28 -6.47 1.10
CA LEU A 188 3.85 -7.49 0.13
C LEU A 188 2.72 -8.36 0.70
N THR A 189 2.77 -8.68 1.98
CA THR A 189 1.72 -9.43 2.68
C THR A 189 0.43 -8.60 2.78
N ALA A 190 0.54 -7.30 3.06
CA ALA A 190 -0.59 -6.37 3.05
C ALA A 190 -1.28 -6.37 1.68
N CYS A 191 -0.50 -6.21 0.61
CA CYS A 191 -1.02 -6.22 -0.76
C CYS A 191 -1.70 -7.57 -1.10
N LEU A 192 -1.07 -8.70 -0.78
CA LEU A 192 -1.65 -10.01 -1.01
C LEU A 192 -2.96 -10.21 -0.22
N ARG A 193 -3.04 -9.70 1.02
CA ARG A 193 -4.27 -9.72 1.81
C ARG A 193 -5.36 -8.87 1.17
N ALA A 194 -5.04 -7.65 0.73
CA ALA A 194 -5.99 -6.77 0.05
C ALA A 194 -6.57 -7.43 -1.21
N LEU A 195 -5.72 -8.05 -2.03
CA LEU A 195 -6.13 -8.76 -3.25
C LEU A 195 -7.06 -9.95 -2.95
N ARG A 196 -6.80 -10.69 -1.86
CA ARG A 196 -7.66 -11.80 -1.43
C ARG A 196 -9.02 -11.32 -0.90
N ASN A 197 -9.03 -10.22 -0.16
CA ASN A 197 -10.26 -9.65 0.38
C ASN A 197 -11.14 -9.05 -0.73
N ALA A 198 -10.54 -8.55 -1.82
CA ALA A 198 -11.23 -7.83 -2.88
C ALA A 198 -12.45 -8.59 -3.45
N THR A 199 -12.34 -9.90 -3.70
CA THR A 199 -13.47 -10.67 -4.24
C THR A 199 -14.67 -10.68 -3.30
N SER A 200 -14.45 -10.88 -2.00
CA SER A 200 -15.53 -10.85 -1.00
C SER A 200 -16.13 -9.45 -0.91
N ILE A 201 -15.28 -8.43 -0.84
CA ILE A 201 -15.71 -7.03 -0.74
C ILE A 201 -16.55 -6.61 -1.95
N MET A 202 -16.14 -6.98 -3.16
CA MET A 202 -16.89 -6.69 -4.38
C MET A 202 -18.27 -7.33 -4.36
N ASN A 203 -18.37 -8.59 -3.94
CA ASN A 203 -19.65 -9.30 -3.86
C ASN A 203 -20.57 -8.71 -2.78
N GLU A 204 -20.03 -8.32 -1.62
CA GLU A 204 -20.84 -7.68 -0.59
C GLU A 204 -21.27 -6.27 -0.99
N ARG A 205 -20.41 -5.48 -1.64
CA ARG A 205 -20.77 -4.14 -2.16
C ARG A 205 -21.93 -4.20 -3.15
N LEU A 206 -21.99 -5.21 -4.02
CA LEU A 206 -23.09 -5.36 -4.98
C LEU A 206 -24.46 -5.59 -4.33
N LYS A 207 -24.50 -6.02 -3.06
CA LYS A 207 -25.76 -6.19 -2.31
C LYS A 207 -26.20 -4.89 -1.63
N LEU A 208 -25.35 -3.87 -1.61
CA LEU A 208 -25.66 -2.59 -0.97
C LEU A 208 -26.44 -1.71 -1.93
N SER A 209 -27.30 -0.88 -1.36
CA SER A 209 -27.97 0.20 -2.07
C SER A 209 -27.64 1.53 -1.40
N ARG A 210 -27.50 2.58 -2.19
CA ARG A 210 -27.28 3.94 -1.72
C ARG A 210 -28.27 4.86 -2.41
N LYS A 211 -28.94 5.72 -1.63
CA LYS A 211 -29.99 6.64 -2.13
C LYS A 211 -31.09 5.95 -2.94
N GLY A 212 -31.47 4.74 -2.53
CA GLY A 212 -32.50 3.94 -3.21
C GLY A 212 -32.06 3.27 -4.51
N ASN A 213 -30.78 3.39 -4.90
CA ASN A 213 -30.23 2.73 -6.07
C ASN A 213 -29.23 1.63 -5.67
N GLU A 214 -29.25 0.51 -6.38
CA GLU A 214 -28.25 -0.55 -6.22
C GLU A 214 -26.86 -0.05 -6.63
N LEU A 215 -25.83 -0.49 -5.90
CA LEU A 215 -24.46 -0.18 -6.30
C LEU A 215 -24.08 -0.92 -7.58
N VAL A 216 -23.36 -0.21 -8.44
CA VAL A 216 -22.83 -0.77 -9.68
C VAL A 216 -21.57 -1.62 -9.45
N PRO A 217 -21.26 -2.56 -10.37
CA PRO A 217 -20.00 -3.30 -10.32
C PRO A 217 -18.78 -2.38 -10.36
N LEU A 218 -17.73 -2.73 -9.63
CA LEU A 218 -16.48 -2.00 -9.66
C LEU A 218 -15.84 -2.08 -11.04
N ARG A 219 -15.43 -0.93 -11.57
CA ARG A 219 -14.53 -0.81 -12.73
C ARG A 219 -13.07 -0.75 -12.31
N THR A 220 -12.78 -0.09 -11.18
CA THR A 220 -11.40 0.16 -10.76
C THR A 220 -11.19 -0.16 -9.29
N PHE A 221 -10.13 -0.91 -8.99
CA PHE A 221 -9.65 -1.25 -7.66
C PHE A 221 -8.24 -0.69 -7.46
N ILE A 222 -8.11 0.30 -6.59
CA ILE A 222 -6.89 1.10 -6.43
C ILE A 222 -6.25 0.79 -5.08
N ILE A 223 -5.02 0.31 -5.12
CA ILE A 223 -4.20 0.06 -3.93
C ILE A 223 -3.26 1.26 -3.74
N LYS A 224 -3.56 2.09 -2.74
CA LYS A 224 -2.75 3.22 -2.31
C LYS A 224 -1.67 2.75 -1.32
N THR A 225 -0.44 3.19 -1.52
CA THR A 225 0.67 2.89 -0.61
C THR A 225 1.80 3.91 -0.76
N ASP A 226 2.61 4.07 0.28
CA ASP A 226 3.87 4.82 0.27
C ASP A 226 5.09 3.93 -0.09
N SER A 227 4.87 2.64 -0.38
CA SER A 227 5.95 1.72 -0.69
C SER A 227 6.35 1.72 -2.17
N GLU A 228 7.42 2.44 -2.49
CA GLU A 228 8.07 2.33 -3.81
C GLU A 228 8.45 0.89 -4.18
N TYR A 229 8.89 0.11 -3.19
CA TYR A 229 9.30 -1.29 -3.41
C TYR A 229 8.17 -2.12 -4.00
N LEU A 230 6.94 -1.96 -3.49
CA LEU A 230 5.77 -2.65 -4.05
C LEU A 230 5.39 -2.07 -5.41
N VAL A 231 5.19 -0.75 -5.51
CA VAL A 231 4.65 -0.13 -6.72
C VAL A 231 5.60 -0.32 -7.90
N ARG A 232 6.90 -0.03 -7.73
CA ARG A 232 7.90 -0.26 -8.78
C ARG A 232 8.15 -1.75 -9.01
N GLY A 233 8.07 -2.56 -7.95
CA GLY A 233 8.11 -4.01 -8.05
C GLY A 233 7.10 -4.55 -9.04
N ILE A 234 5.83 -4.17 -8.92
CA ILE A 234 4.75 -4.64 -9.80
C ILE A 234 4.76 -3.96 -11.17
N THR A 235 5.06 -2.66 -11.24
CA THR A 235 4.89 -1.88 -12.47
C THR A 235 6.12 -1.84 -13.37
N GLU A 236 7.33 -1.92 -12.81
CA GLU A 236 8.60 -1.73 -13.55
C GLU A 236 9.48 -2.97 -13.56
N TRP A 237 9.57 -3.69 -12.43
CA TRP A 237 10.58 -4.74 -12.25
C TRP A 237 10.05 -6.13 -12.56
N LEU A 238 8.79 -6.43 -12.21
CA LEU A 238 8.16 -7.72 -12.43
C LEU A 238 8.29 -8.24 -13.88
N PRO A 239 8.04 -7.44 -14.93
CA PRO A 239 8.19 -7.92 -16.31
C PRO A 239 9.63 -8.36 -16.61
N LYS A 240 10.60 -7.54 -16.20
CA LYS A 240 12.03 -7.80 -16.38
C LYS A 240 12.51 -9.02 -15.59
N TRP A 241 12.00 -9.21 -14.37
CA TRP A 241 12.32 -10.38 -13.57
C TRP A 241 11.77 -11.67 -14.20
N LYS A 242 10.58 -11.64 -14.80
CA LYS A 242 10.02 -12.79 -15.50
C LYS A 242 10.88 -13.17 -16.71
N GLU A 243 11.26 -12.19 -17.52
CA GLU A 243 12.18 -12.39 -18.66
C GLU A 243 13.55 -12.94 -18.22
N ALA A 244 14.06 -12.47 -17.09
CA ALA A 244 15.34 -12.91 -16.52
C ALA A 244 15.25 -14.19 -15.66
N GLY A 245 14.11 -14.89 -15.64
CA GLY A 245 13.94 -16.12 -14.87
C GLY A 245 14.04 -15.94 -13.34
N TRP A 246 13.53 -14.82 -12.83
CA TRP A 246 13.56 -14.39 -11.43
C TRP A 246 14.96 -14.20 -10.84
N LYS A 247 15.90 -13.78 -11.68
CA LYS A 247 17.27 -13.40 -11.28
C LYS A 247 17.51 -11.91 -11.45
N THR A 248 18.29 -11.35 -10.54
CA THR A 248 18.81 -9.99 -10.63
C THR A 248 19.90 -9.88 -11.69
N CYS A 249 20.31 -8.65 -12.06
CA CYS A 249 21.45 -8.43 -12.97
C CYS A 249 22.77 -9.05 -12.46
N LYS A 250 22.87 -9.36 -11.16
CA LYS A 250 24.02 -10.04 -10.55
C LYS A 250 23.90 -11.57 -10.56
N GLY A 251 22.88 -12.13 -11.21
CA GLY A 251 22.62 -13.58 -11.29
C GLY A 251 22.03 -14.21 -10.02
N VAL A 252 21.78 -13.41 -8.97
CA VAL A 252 21.18 -13.87 -7.71
C VAL A 252 19.66 -13.84 -7.81
N THR A 253 18.98 -14.80 -7.19
CA THR A 253 17.52 -14.82 -7.07
C THR A 253 16.98 -13.50 -6.52
N VAL A 254 15.90 -13.00 -7.12
CA VAL A 254 15.22 -11.79 -6.66
C VAL A 254 14.67 -12.01 -5.25
N ALA A 255 14.98 -11.08 -4.34
CA ALA A 255 14.43 -11.11 -2.98
C ALA A 255 12.90 -11.06 -3.02
N ASN A 256 12.25 -11.89 -2.21
CA ASN A 256 10.79 -12.00 -2.13
C ASN A 256 10.11 -12.40 -3.46
N ALA A 257 10.82 -13.06 -4.39
CA ALA A 257 10.28 -13.51 -5.66
C ALA A 257 8.94 -14.27 -5.51
N ASP A 258 8.84 -15.16 -4.53
CA ASP A 258 7.63 -15.96 -4.33
C ASP A 258 6.44 -15.12 -3.86
N LEU A 259 6.66 -14.09 -3.04
CA LEU A 259 5.60 -13.15 -2.65
C LEU A 259 5.14 -12.31 -3.86
N PHE A 260 6.07 -11.85 -4.71
CA PHE A 260 5.69 -11.14 -5.93
C PHE A 260 4.90 -12.01 -6.91
N LYS A 261 5.26 -13.30 -7.08
CA LYS A 261 4.47 -14.25 -7.87
C LYS A 261 3.05 -14.40 -7.33
N LEU A 262 2.89 -14.47 -6.00
CA LEU A 262 1.56 -14.55 -5.38
C LEU A 262 0.75 -13.27 -5.58
N VAL A 263 1.39 -12.09 -5.47
CA VAL A 263 0.74 -10.81 -5.75
C VAL A 263 0.32 -10.72 -7.21
N GLU A 264 1.20 -11.09 -8.16
CA GLU A 264 0.89 -11.14 -9.59
C GLU A 264 -0.30 -12.07 -9.90
N ALA A 265 -0.33 -13.26 -9.29
CA ALA A 265 -1.43 -14.19 -9.44
C ALA A 265 -2.75 -13.59 -8.93
N GLY A 266 -2.72 -12.93 -7.76
CA GLY A 266 -3.89 -12.24 -7.20
C GLY A 266 -4.40 -11.12 -8.12
N ILE A 267 -3.50 -10.29 -8.65
CA ILE A 267 -3.83 -9.26 -9.64
C ILE A 267 -4.47 -9.88 -10.88
N THR A 268 -3.87 -10.92 -11.45
CA THR A 268 -4.35 -11.59 -12.67
C THR A 268 -5.77 -12.15 -12.50
N VAL A 269 -6.11 -12.65 -11.30
CA VAL A 269 -7.46 -13.14 -10.99
C VAL A 269 -8.47 -11.98 -10.94
N LEU A 270 -8.14 -10.87 -10.27
CA LEU A 270 -9.02 -9.71 -10.17
C LEU A 270 -9.20 -8.98 -11.51
N GLU A 271 -8.15 -8.91 -12.33
CA GLU A 271 -8.17 -8.25 -13.64
C GLU A 271 -9.15 -8.87 -14.65
N ARG A 272 -9.76 -10.01 -14.32
CA ARG A 272 -10.87 -10.59 -15.09
C ARG A 272 -12.18 -9.83 -14.92
N VAL A 273 -12.35 -9.09 -13.83
CA VAL A 273 -13.60 -8.40 -13.47
C VAL A 273 -13.43 -6.92 -13.15
N VAL A 274 -12.24 -6.49 -12.72
CA VAL A 274 -11.97 -5.11 -12.30
C VAL A 274 -10.55 -4.69 -12.72
N GLU A 275 -10.36 -3.43 -13.12
CA GLU A 275 -9.02 -2.90 -13.38
C GLU A 275 -8.27 -2.65 -12.06
N VAL A 276 -7.09 -3.27 -11.89
CA VAL A 276 -6.28 -3.08 -10.68
C VAL A 276 -5.21 -2.02 -10.92
N LYS A 277 -5.18 -0.99 -10.06
CA LYS A 277 -4.19 0.08 -10.08
C LYS A 277 -3.43 0.19 -8.77
N PHE A 278 -2.22 0.72 -8.85
CA PHE A 278 -1.34 1.01 -7.72
C PHE A 278 -1.04 2.50 -7.71
N TRP A 279 -1.38 3.15 -6.60
CA TRP A 279 -1.12 4.57 -6.39
C TRP A 279 -0.01 4.75 -5.36
N LEU A 280 1.15 5.18 -5.85
CA LEU A 280 2.25 5.58 -4.98
C LEU A 280 1.99 6.99 -4.46
N VAL A 281 1.94 7.15 -3.15
CA VAL A 281 1.73 8.45 -2.49
C VAL A 281 2.86 8.77 -1.50
N PRO A 282 3.07 10.05 -1.16
CA PRO A 282 3.90 10.42 -0.02
C PRO A 282 3.40 9.76 1.28
N ARG A 283 4.30 9.54 2.24
CA ARG A 283 3.98 8.84 3.49
C ARG A 283 2.89 9.55 4.29
N GLU A 284 2.92 10.88 4.30
CA GLU A 284 1.93 11.74 4.94
C GLU A 284 0.51 11.55 4.40
N ASN A 285 0.35 10.98 3.19
CA ASN A 285 -0.94 10.65 2.58
C ASN A 285 -1.35 9.17 2.80
N ASN A 286 -0.65 8.42 3.66
CA ASN A 286 -0.94 7.01 3.95
C ASN A 286 -1.03 6.70 5.46
N GLN A 287 -1.37 7.71 6.27
CA GLN A 287 -1.27 7.65 7.73
C GLN A 287 -2.25 6.65 8.36
N GLU A 288 -3.45 6.48 7.80
CA GLU A 288 -4.46 5.58 8.34
C GLU A 288 -4.01 4.12 8.29
N ALA A 289 -3.48 3.70 7.13
CA ALA A 289 -2.93 2.36 6.97
C ALA A 289 -1.65 2.18 7.81
N GLU A 290 -0.82 3.21 7.94
CA GLU A 290 0.35 3.21 8.82
C GLU A 290 -0.06 3.00 10.30
N CYS A 291 -1.06 3.73 10.77
CA CYS A 291 -1.62 3.59 12.12
C CYS A 291 -2.14 2.18 12.37
N LEU A 292 -2.91 1.61 11.43
CA LEU A 292 -3.39 0.23 11.53
C LEU A 292 -2.24 -0.77 11.58
N ALA A 293 -1.21 -0.62 10.75
CA ALA A 293 -0.06 -1.51 10.78
C ALA A 293 0.67 -1.44 12.12
N LYS A 294 0.92 -0.23 12.64
CA LYS A 294 1.59 -0.02 13.92
C LYS A 294 0.77 -0.55 15.10
N TRP A 295 -0.56 -0.42 15.06
CA TRP A 295 -1.42 -0.89 16.14
C TRP A 295 -1.19 -2.38 16.45
N ALA A 296 -1.20 -3.24 15.44
CA ALA A 296 -0.99 -4.69 15.56
C ALA A 296 0.46 -5.12 15.84
N ILE A 297 1.44 -4.22 15.75
CA ILE A 297 2.83 -4.56 16.15
C ILE A 297 3.08 -4.26 17.62
N MET A 298 2.31 -3.33 18.19
CA MET A 298 2.41 -2.89 19.57
C MET A 298 1.51 -3.69 20.53
N HIS A 299 0.42 -4.27 20.03
CA HIS A 299 -0.56 -5.07 20.77
C HIS A 299 -0.69 -6.46 20.14
#